data_AF-A0A9E0QHG4-F1
#
_entry.id   AF-A0A9E0QHG4-F1
#
_cell.length_a   1.000
_cell.length_b   1.000
_cell.length_c   1.000
_cell.angle_alpha   90.00
_cell.angle_beta   90.00
_cell.angle_gamma   90.00
#
_symmetry.space_group_name_H-M   'P 1'
#
loop_
_entity.id
_entity.type
_entity.pdbx_description
1 polymer ?
#
loop_
_entity_poly.entity_id
_entity_poly.type
_entity_poly.pdbx_seq_one_letter_code
_entity_poly.pdbx_strand_id
1 'polypeptide(L)'
;MKRAIEKFHLDRFQEWVADLECGHVVTMRHNPPYQECKWIGTAKGRQAHIGDVQECVNCDMPVLPESLNLLEVSPVYKKGSIPEEFYLGYKTDLGRWAKIVVKKGLLQFVIHSEPAQGFVLDERLFGVLAPGVCHDIKPAMGDVEFYLEYYQ
;
A
#
# COMPACT_ATOMS: atom_id res chain seq x y z
N MET A 1 -10.57 1.72 4.03
CA MET A 1 -11.82 1.99 3.30
C MET A 1 -12.50 0.64 3.13
N LYS A 2 -13.74 0.53 3.62
CA LYS A 2 -14.48 -0.72 3.58
C LYS A 2 -15.11 -0.96 2.22
N ARG A 3 -14.94 -2.16 1.67
CA ARG A 3 -15.47 -2.59 0.37
C ARG A 3 -16.07 -3.97 0.49
N ALA A 4 -17.20 -4.20 -0.18
CA ALA A 4 -17.86 -5.51 -0.17
C ALA A 4 -17.05 -6.56 -0.95
N ILE A 5 -17.05 -7.80 -0.46
CA ILE A 5 -16.48 -8.95 -1.16
C ILE A 5 -17.43 -9.39 -2.27
N GLU A 6 -16.95 -9.43 -3.52
CA GLU A 6 -17.72 -9.93 -4.66
C GLU A 6 -17.50 -11.42 -4.92
N LYS A 7 -16.26 -11.89 -4.77
CA LYS A 7 -15.87 -13.28 -5.02
C LYS A 7 -14.55 -13.61 -4.34
N PHE A 8 -14.18 -14.89 -4.40
CA PHE A 8 -12.91 -15.39 -3.91
C PHE A 8 -12.21 -16.19 -5.01
N HIS A 9 -10.88 -16.12 -5.04
CA HIS A 9 -10.06 -17.00 -5.85
C HIS A 9 -8.77 -17.39 -5.11
N LEU A 10 -8.04 -18.34 -5.69
CA LEU A 10 -6.69 -18.66 -5.26
C LEU A 10 -5.71 -17.82 -6.05
N ASP A 11 -4.81 -17.13 -5.36
CA ASP A 11 -3.74 -16.39 -6.02
C ASP A 11 -2.64 -17.34 -6.54
N ARG A 12 -1.55 -16.74 -7.05
CA ARG A 12 -0.40 -17.50 -7.58
C ARG A 12 0.32 -18.35 -6.52
N PHE A 13 0.14 -18.07 -5.23
CA PHE A 13 0.73 -18.80 -4.12
C PHE A 13 -0.23 -19.85 -3.55
N GLN A 14 -1.38 -20.05 -4.19
CA GLN A 14 -2.46 -20.93 -3.70
C GLN A 14 -3.01 -20.47 -2.34
N GLU A 15 -2.99 -19.17 -2.09
CA GLU A 15 -3.65 -18.56 -0.95
C GLU A 15 -5.02 -18.01 -1.35
N TRP A 16 -5.99 -18.13 -0.44
CA TRP A 16 -7.32 -17.57 -0.67
C TRP A 16 -7.30 -16.05 -0.52
N VAL A 17 -7.75 -15.38 -1.57
CA VAL A 17 -7.93 -13.93 -1.64
C VAL A 17 -9.38 -13.59 -1.95
N ALA A 18 -9.82 -12.42 -1.49
CA ALA A 18 -11.13 -11.85 -1.81
C ALA A 18 -10.98 -10.75 -2.86
N ASP A 19 -11.74 -10.83 -3.93
CA ASP A 19 -11.93 -9.73 -4.87
C ASP A 19 -13.03 -8.82 -4.29
N LEU A 20 -12.72 -7.54 -4.17
CA LEU A 20 -13.61 -6.53 -3.64
C LEU A 20 -14.30 -5.76 -4.76
N GLU A 21 -15.47 -5.18 -4.47
CA GLU A 21 -16.26 -4.38 -5.43
C GLU A 21 -15.51 -3.19 -6.03
N CYS A 22 -14.45 -2.73 -5.38
CA CYS A 22 -13.57 -1.69 -5.92
C CYS A 22 -12.57 -2.20 -6.98
N GLY A 23 -12.59 -3.50 -7.29
CA GLY A 23 -11.67 -4.16 -8.22
C GLY A 23 -10.33 -4.58 -7.60
N HIS A 24 -10.06 -4.24 -6.33
CA HIS A 24 -8.86 -4.67 -5.64
C HIS A 24 -9.03 -6.03 -4.96
N VAL A 25 -7.89 -6.68 -4.68
CA VAL A 25 -7.82 -8.00 -4.06
C VAL A 25 -7.20 -7.89 -2.67
N VAL A 26 -7.75 -8.58 -1.68
CA VAL A 26 -7.21 -8.65 -0.31
C VAL A 26 -6.95 -10.09 0.13
N THR A 27 -5.81 -10.32 0.77
CA THR A 27 -5.42 -11.62 1.33
C THR A 27 -6.13 -11.88 2.65
N MET A 28 -6.91 -12.94 2.73
CA MET A 28 -7.83 -13.11 3.87
C MET A 28 -7.16 -13.60 5.16
N ARG A 29 -5.97 -14.22 5.08
CA ARG A 29 -5.24 -14.72 6.27
C ARG A 29 -4.16 -13.77 6.78
N HIS A 30 -3.75 -12.81 5.95
CA HIS A 30 -2.54 -12.01 6.20
C HIS A 30 -2.80 -10.49 6.12
N ASN A 31 -4.03 -10.05 5.81
CA ASN A 31 -4.35 -8.63 5.73
C ASN A 31 -4.80 -8.09 7.09
N PRO A 32 -4.18 -7.01 7.61
CA PRO A 32 -4.65 -6.33 8.80
C PRO A 32 -6.06 -5.73 8.62
N PRO A 33 -6.92 -5.77 9.66
CA PRO A 33 -6.70 -6.44 10.93
C PRO A 33 -6.72 -7.97 10.76
N TYR A 34 -5.76 -8.66 11.40
CA TYR A 34 -5.69 -10.12 11.36
C TYR A 34 -7.02 -10.72 11.87
N GLN A 35 -7.75 -11.37 10.97
CA GLN A 35 -9.00 -12.06 11.28
C GLN A 35 -8.77 -13.57 11.20
N GLU A 36 -9.32 -14.34 12.15
CA GLU A 36 -9.34 -15.80 12.06
C GLU A 36 -10.32 -16.26 10.97
N CYS A 37 -9.89 -16.24 9.71
CA CYS A 37 -10.69 -16.64 8.55
C CYS A 37 -10.79 -18.17 8.38
N LYS A 38 -11.08 -18.92 9.46
CA LYS A 38 -11.18 -20.41 9.43
C LYS A 38 -12.20 -20.91 8.40
N TRP A 39 -13.28 -20.16 8.19
CA TRP A 39 -14.36 -20.48 7.24
C TRP A 39 -13.91 -20.52 5.78
N ILE A 40 -12.84 -19.81 5.42
CA ILE A 40 -12.42 -19.63 4.03
C ILE A 40 -11.95 -20.92 3.35
N GLY A 41 -11.55 -21.91 4.15
CA GLY A 41 -11.13 -23.22 3.65
C GLY A 41 -12.24 -24.01 2.94
N THR A 42 -13.51 -23.66 3.14
CA THR A 42 -14.65 -24.36 2.56
C THR A 42 -15.40 -23.50 1.55
N ALA A 43 -15.90 -24.12 0.47
CA ALA A 43 -16.72 -23.40 -0.52
C ALA A 43 -17.99 -22.79 0.10
N LYS A 44 -18.64 -23.53 1.01
CA LYS A 44 -19.81 -23.04 1.75
C LYS A 44 -19.49 -21.83 2.62
N GLY A 45 -18.35 -21.85 3.32
CA GLY A 45 -17.88 -20.71 4.09
C GLY A 45 -17.68 -19.49 3.21
N ARG A 46 -16.93 -19.63 2.10
CA ARG A 46 -16.75 -18.52 1.15
C ARG A 46 -18.07 -17.95 0.64
N GLN A 47 -19.01 -18.81 0.25
CA GLN A 47 -20.32 -18.37 -0.23
C GLN A 47 -21.11 -17.57 0.82
N ALA A 48 -21.00 -17.93 2.09
CA ALA A 48 -21.68 -17.25 3.19
C ALA A 48 -21.11 -15.86 3.51
N HIS A 49 -19.88 -15.58 3.09
CA HIS A 49 -19.16 -14.33 3.33
C HIS A 49 -19.07 -13.44 2.08
N ILE A 50 -19.75 -13.80 0.98
CA ILE A 50 -19.96 -12.87 -0.14
C ILE A 50 -20.86 -11.71 0.35
N GLY A 51 -20.47 -10.47 0.04
CA GLY A 51 -21.15 -9.26 0.50
C GLY A 51 -20.64 -8.69 1.84
N ASP A 52 -19.84 -9.45 2.59
CA ASP A 52 -19.16 -8.92 3.77
C ASP A 52 -18.18 -7.81 3.39
N VAL A 53 -17.94 -6.87 4.29
CA VAL A 53 -17.04 -5.73 4.05
C VAL A 53 -15.64 -5.99 4.60
N GLN A 54 -14.61 -5.62 3.83
CA GLN A 54 -13.21 -5.70 4.23
C GLN A 54 -12.49 -4.37 4.02
N GLU A 55 -11.46 -4.11 4.83
CA GLU A 55 -10.58 -2.96 4.63
C GLU A 55 -9.72 -3.17 3.39
N CYS A 56 -9.82 -2.22 2.45
CA CYS A 56 -9.05 -2.22 1.22
C CYS A 56 -7.87 -1.25 1.33
N VAL A 57 -6.67 -1.80 1.61
CA VAL A 57 -5.41 -1.05 1.74
C VAL A 57 -5.12 -0.20 0.50
N ASN A 58 -5.42 -0.71 -0.70
CA ASN A 58 -5.24 0.05 -1.95
C ASN A 58 -6.18 1.26 -2.06
N CYS A 59 -7.39 1.18 -1.50
CA CYS A 59 -8.30 2.33 -1.44
C CYS A 59 -7.95 3.33 -0.33
N ASP A 60 -7.16 2.92 0.67
CA ASP A 60 -6.66 3.80 1.73
C ASP A 60 -5.42 4.57 1.32
N MET A 61 -4.67 4.06 0.34
CA MET A 61 -3.58 4.80 -0.28
C MET A 61 -4.12 6.05 -0.99
N PRO A 62 -3.52 7.25 -0.78
CA PRO A 62 -3.89 8.43 -1.55
C PRO A 62 -3.76 8.18 -3.06
N VAL A 63 -4.69 8.73 -3.83
CA VAL A 63 -4.67 8.63 -5.30
C VAL A 63 -3.85 9.78 -5.85
N LEU A 64 -2.84 9.45 -6.65
CA LEU A 64 -2.08 10.45 -7.41
C LEU A 64 -3.00 11.05 -8.50
N PRO A 65 -3.24 12.38 -8.53
CA PRO A 65 -4.10 12.97 -9.55
C PRO A 65 -3.56 12.80 -10.97
N GLU A 66 -4.42 12.39 -11.90
CA GLU A 66 -4.05 12.11 -13.30
C GLU A 66 -3.59 13.35 -14.09
N SER A 67 -3.97 14.54 -13.64
CA SER A 67 -3.65 15.80 -14.32
C SER A 67 -2.24 16.31 -14.05
N LEU A 68 -1.47 15.68 -13.16
CA LEU A 68 -0.14 16.14 -12.78
C LEU A 68 0.92 15.67 -13.79
N ASN A 69 1.96 16.48 -13.95
CA ASN A 69 3.09 16.15 -14.81
C ASN A 69 4.28 15.70 -13.97
N LEU A 70 4.97 14.66 -14.45
CA LEU A 70 6.24 14.23 -13.84
C LEU A 70 7.29 15.33 -14.05
N LEU A 71 7.85 15.83 -12.96
CA LEU A 71 8.88 16.85 -12.97
C LEU A 71 10.28 16.26 -12.82
N GLU A 72 10.42 15.33 -11.89
CA GLU A 72 11.73 14.82 -11.46
C GLU A 72 11.61 13.38 -10.97
N VAL A 73 12.70 12.63 -11.14
CA VAL A 73 12.87 11.30 -10.57
C VAL A 73 14.12 11.32 -9.71
N SER A 74 14.01 10.91 -8.46
CA SER A 74 15.15 10.82 -7.55
C SER A 74 16.15 9.74 -8.02
N PRO A 75 17.39 9.76 -7.50
CA PRO A 75 18.24 8.58 -7.55
C PRO A 75 17.56 7.36 -6.90
N VAL A 76 18.05 6.17 -7.24
CA VAL A 76 17.64 4.94 -6.54
C VAL A 76 18.26 4.92 -5.15
N TYR A 77 17.40 4.86 -4.14
CA TYR A 77 17.78 4.68 -2.76
C TYR A 77 17.94 3.19 -2.44
N LYS A 78 19.01 2.88 -1.73
CA LYS A 78 19.29 1.59 -1.11
C LYS A 78 19.41 1.78 0.40
N LYS A 79 19.35 0.70 1.18
CA LYS A 79 19.38 0.75 2.65
C LYS A 79 20.37 1.75 3.26
N GLY A 80 21.59 1.86 2.71
CA GLY A 80 22.63 2.78 3.21
C GLY A 80 22.63 4.20 2.61
N SER A 81 21.73 4.49 1.68
CA SER A 81 21.64 5.80 1.00
C SER A 81 20.27 6.46 1.18
N ILE A 82 19.40 5.91 2.03
CA ILE A 82 18.10 6.52 2.35
C ILE A 82 18.39 7.75 3.22
N PRO A 83 17.92 8.95 2.82
CA PRO A 83 18.13 10.16 3.58
C PRO A 83 17.48 10.09 4.98
N GLU A 84 18.11 10.72 5.98
CA GLU A 84 17.61 10.67 7.36
C GLU A 84 16.22 11.30 7.51
N GLU A 85 15.91 12.31 6.70
CA GLU A 85 14.60 12.98 6.70
C GLU A 85 13.45 12.04 6.35
N PHE A 86 13.69 10.98 5.57
CA PHE A 86 12.67 9.99 5.22
C PHE A 86 12.19 9.18 6.43
N TYR A 87 13.01 9.08 7.48
CA TYR A 87 12.66 8.34 8.69
C TYR A 87 11.84 9.15 9.70
N LEU A 88 11.79 10.48 9.53
CA LEU A 88 11.33 11.44 10.55
C LEU A 88 10.27 12.39 9.99
N GLY A 89 9.18 11.86 9.42
CA GLY A 89 8.06 12.68 8.95
C GLY A 89 8.40 13.58 7.77
N TYR A 90 9.02 13.00 6.73
CA TYR A 90 9.31 13.68 5.47
C TYR A 90 8.06 14.32 4.86
N LYS A 91 8.23 15.54 4.36
CA LYS A 91 7.21 16.27 3.59
C LYS A 91 7.78 16.62 2.22
N THR A 92 6.94 16.50 1.21
CA THR A 92 7.24 17.07 -0.10
C THR A 92 7.16 18.59 -0.05
N ASP A 93 7.78 19.24 -1.03
CA ASP A 93 7.67 20.69 -1.22
C ASP A 93 6.20 21.12 -1.43
N LEU A 94 5.91 22.39 -1.18
CA LEU A 94 4.55 22.93 -1.28
C LEU A 94 3.92 22.66 -2.65
N GLY A 95 2.78 21.97 -2.65
CA GLY A 95 2.02 21.62 -3.85
C GLY A 95 2.62 20.47 -4.67
N ARG A 96 3.77 19.91 -4.27
CA ARG A 96 4.44 18.82 -4.96
C ARG A 96 3.95 17.48 -4.44
N TRP A 97 3.48 16.64 -5.34
CA TRP A 97 3.16 15.24 -5.05
C TRP A 97 4.41 14.38 -5.23
N ALA A 98 4.48 13.25 -4.54
CA ALA A 98 5.49 12.25 -4.84
C ALA A 98 4.89 10.83 -4.85
N LYS A 99 5.49 9.96 -5.66
CA LYS A 99 5.16 8.53 -5.74
C LYS A 99 6.41 7.70 -5.48
N ILE A 100 6.33 6.81 -4.49
CA ILE A 100 7.41 5.87 -4.16
C ILE A 100 7.25 4.62 -4.99
N VAL A 101 8.22 4.31 -5.84
CA VAL A 101 8.25 3.09 -6.64
C VAL A 101 9.33 2.15 -6.11
N VAL A 102 8.91 0.99 -5.60
CA VAL A 102 9.83 -0.05 -5.13
C VAL A 102 10.26 -0.92 -6.32
N LYS A 103 11.57 -1.09 -6.47
CA LYS A 103 12.19 -1.97 -7.46
C LYS A 103 12.51 -3.34 -6.89
N LYS A 104 12.79 -3.41 -5.58
CA LYS A 104 13.11 -4.65 -4.88
C LYS A 104 12.93 -4.44 -3.37
N GLY A 105 12.46 -5.49 -2.68
CA GLY A 105 12.36 -5.50 -1.22
C GLY A 105 11.05 -4.92 -0.72
N LEU A 106 11.01 -4.61 0.57
CA LEU A 106 9.81 -4.13 1.27
C LEU A 106 10.11 -2.82 2.00
N LEU A 107 9.24 -1.83 1.83
CA LEU A 107 9.28 -0.59 2.61
C LEU A 107 8.10 -0.52 3.57
N GLN A 108 8.37 -0.14 4.81
CA GLN A 108 7.35 0.40 5.69
C GLN A 108 7.10 1.86 5.31
N PHE A 109 5.85 2.18 5.00
CA PHE A 109 5.41 3.52 4.66
C PHE A 109 4.31 3.94 5.64
N VAL A 110 4.48 5.07 6.31
CA VAL A 110 3.50 5.59 7.26
C VAL A 110 3.07 6.98 6.84
N ILE A 111 1.76 7.17 6.69
CA ILE A 111 1.13 8.46 6.50
C ILE A 111 0.69 8.98 7.87
N HIS A 112 1.25 10.11 8.29
CA HIS A 112 0.88 10.75 9.55
C HIS A 112 -0.40 11.58 9.37
N SER A 113 -1.52 10.87 9.22
CA SER A 113 -2.89 11.40 9.31
C SER A 113 -3.47 11.14 10.71
N GLU A 114 -4.70 11.56 10.96
CA GLU A 114 -5.47 11.18 12.14
C GLU A 114 -6.68 10.32 11.73
N PRO A 115 -6.68 8.99 11.99
CA PRO A 115 -5.59 8.19 12.56
C PRO A 115 -4.42 7.99 11.59
N ALA A 116 -3.25 7.64 12.11
CA ALA A 116 -2.09 7.33 11.28
C ALA A 116 -2.33 6.04 10.47
N GLN A 117 -1.84 6.01 9.23
CA GLN A 117 -2.05 4.90 8.32
C GLN A 117 -0.72 4.28 7.92
N GLY A 118 -0.57 2.96 8.14
CA GLY A 118 0.64 2.22 7.83
C GLY A 118 0.45 1.26 6.67
N PHE A 119 1.45 1.20 5.79
CA PHE A 119 1.48 0.39 4.59
C PHE A 119 2.82 -0.35 4.48
N VAL A 120 2.79 -1.50 3.81
CA VAL A 120 4.01 -2.18 3.35
C VAL A 120 4.03 -2.12 1.83
N LEU A 121 4.99 -1.38 1.28
CA LEU A 121 5.17 -1.22 -0.15
C LEU A 121 6.11 -2.28 -0.70
N ASP A 122 5.85 -2.70 -1.93
CA ASP A 122 6.63 -3.67 -2.69
C ASP A 122 6.59 -3.34 -4.19
N GLU A 123 7.11 -4.23 -5.04
CA GLU A 123 7.14 -4.04 -6.51
C GLU A 123 5.76 -3.87 -7.17
N ARG A 124 4.66 -4.14 -6.44
CA ARG A 124 3.29 -4.11 -6.94
C ARG A 124 2.46 -2.99 -6.30
N LEU A 125 2.83 -2.55 -5.10
CA LEU A 125 2.16 -1.47 -4.38
C LEU A 125 3.10 -0.28 -4.19
N PHE A 126 2.85 0.79 -4.95
CA PHE A 126 3.55 2.06 -4.78
C PHE A 126 2.90 2.91 -3.66
N GLY A 127 3.70 3.78 -3.05
CA GLY A 127 3.24 4.75 -2.07
C GLY A 127 2.97 6.11 -2.72
N VAL A 128 2.01 6.87 -2.20
CA VAL A 128 1.73 8.24 -2.65
C VAL A 128 1.87 9.21 -1.48
N LEU A 129 2.71 10.22 -1.67
CA LEU A 129 2.89 11.33 -0.74
C LEU A 129 2.08 12.52 -1.24
N ALA A 130 1.02 12.83 -0.51
CA ALA A 130 0.23 14.04 -0.74
C ALA A 130 0.94 15.27 -0.16
N PRO A 131 0.87 16.44 -0.83
CA PRO A 131 1.45 17.68 -0.33
C PRO A 131 0.93 18.04 1.07
N GLY A 132 1.82 18.54 1.93
CA GLY A 132 1.47 19.03 3.27
C GLY A 132 1.33 17.95 4.36
N VAL A 133 1.35 16.66 3.99
CA VAL A 133 1.26 15.53 4.92
C VAL A 133 2.66 14.99 5.25
N CYS A 134 2.90 14.64 6.52
CA CYS A 134 4.14 13.98 6.95
C CYS A 134 4.12 12.49 6.61
N HIS A 135 5.26 11.94 6.18
CA HIS A 135 5.42 10.53 5.86
C HIS A 135 6.70 9.94 6.44
N ASP A 136 6.64 8.70 6.93
CA ASP A 136 7.85 7.91 7.19
C ASP A 136 8.04 6.87 6.08
N ILE A 137 9.27 6.74 5.59
CA ILE A 137 9.69 5.75 4.61
C ILE A 137 10.89 5.01 5.17
N LYS A 138 10.72 3.73 5.51
CA LYS A 138 11.74 2.92 6.19
C LYS A 138 11.85 1.56 5.51
N PRO A 139 13.04 0.95 5.42
CA PRO A 139 13.15 -0.46 5.06
C PRO A 139 12.34 -1.32 6.07
N ALA A 140 11.47 -2.20 5.59
CA ALA A 140 10.75 -3.11 6.48
C ALA A 140 11.67 -4.24 6.97
N MET A 141 12.28 -4.98 6.03
CA MET A 141 13.30 -6.01 6.30
C MET A 141 14.19 -6.21 5.08
N GLY A 142 15.45 -6.59 5.31
CA GLY A 142 16.40 -6.94 4.25
C GLY A 142 16.92 -5.76 3.43
N ASP A 143 17.38 -6.06 2.22
CA ASP A 143 17.78 -5.05 1.24
C ASP A 143 16.55 -4.46 0.55
N VAL A 144 16.64 -3.19 0.19
CA VAL A 144 15.59 -2.48 -0.54
C VAL A 144 16.20 -1.62 -1.62
N GLU A 145 15.49 -1.49 -2.74
CA GLU A 145 15.81 -0.57 -3.82
C GLU A 145 14.53 0.13 -4.26
N PHE A 146 14.50 1.46 -4.20
CA PHE A 146 13.32 2.27 -4.58
C PHE A 146 13.72 3.66 -5.04
N TYR A 147 12.81 4.40 -5.65
CA TYR A 147 13.00 5.80 -6.01
C TYR A 147 11.68 6.55 -5.85
N LEU A 148 11.76 7.88 -5.86
CA LEU A 148 10.60 8.77 -5.84
C LEU A 148 10.44 9.46 -7.20
N GLU A 149 9.21 9.50 -7.69
CA GLU A 149 8.77 10.32 -8.81
C GLU A 149 8.05 11.55 -8.24
N TYR A 150 8.44 12.76 -8.62
CA TYR A 150 7.85 14.01 -8.14
C TYR A 150 6.98 14.66 -9.20
N TYR A 151 5.79 15.13 -8.82
CA TYR A 151 4.77 15.63 -9.72
C TYR A 151 4.21 16.99 -9.29
N GLN A 152 3.74 17.78 -10.26
CA GLN A 152 2.99 19.02 -10.04
C GLN A 152 2.05 19.34 -11.22
#